data_AF-A0A450XLL5-F1
#
_entry.id   AF-A0A450XLL5-F1
#
_cell.length_a   1.000
_cell.length_b   1.000
_cell.length_c   1.000
_cell.angle_alpha   90.00
_cell.angle_beta   90.00
_cell.angle_gamma   90.00
#
_symmetry.space_group_name_H-M   'P 1'
#
loop_
_entity.id
_entity.type
_entity.pdbx_description
1 polymer ?
#
loop_
_entity_poly.entity_id
_entity_poly.type
_entity_poly.pdbx_seq_one_letter_code
_entity_poly.pdbx_strand_id
1 'polypeptide(L)'
;MKFQSQTKRKIKEKQRAAKSALGKIQELFINSARENNEGKYAWGQFLENGGSKQTGIYGTSAAIQILTDPDNDKYSEHQTVSDGIAFLNENRESIQTITYKFLYLAKSVSLNRVCEKLQYYFTPEGGCADFYRENARNTNASIIATSTVLLSLDRYSEFKGSEECKRSLKRLLKEFNGPIEMQYIKDYGIKIIETSISILALVKYREELRRYGFDDLYCKAIELYKKIASEWIKYNGLFECSIVYSFSTEQHDDQGANIKHMFFLPNCLVALVLLRIDASEEFMPCITSVVTYYLRFFDDENPRGFRSKTTGMISTVDHLWIYRLFKEFSAKKPEEFLCPWPNIQKLIRHKTSYFIIAIIISLLSAFFGASLMGLDELVIYTVGAVILAISTTFLANFIFRKRNE
;
A
#
# COMPACT_ATOMS: atom_id res chain seq x y z
N MET A 1 27.69 4.64 -13.33
CA MET A 1 27.34 6.04 -13.69
C MET A 1 26.22 6.16 -14.73
N LYS A 2 26.43 5.95 -16.05
CA LYS A 2 25.37 6.21 -17.08
C LYS A 2 24.00 5.58 -16.77
N PHE A 3 23.95 4.32 -16.35
CA PHE A 3 22.70 3.62 -15.97
C PHE A 3 21.96 4.28 -14.79
N GLN A 4 22.68 4.61 -13.69
CA GLN A 4 22.09 5.32 -12.54
C GLN A 4 21.51 6.68 -12.95
N SER A 5 22.18 7.40 -13.86
CA SER A 5 21.66 8.66 -14.39
C SER A 5 20.35 8.50 -15.17
N GLN A 6 20.18 7.38 -15.89
CA GLN A 6 18.93 7.09 -16.61
C GLN A 6 17.80 6.69 -15.65
N THR A 7 18.07 5.83 -14.66
CA THR A 7 17.08 5.47 -13.64
C THR A 7 16.66 6.70 -12.82
N LYS A 8 17.62 7.54 -12.41
CA LYS A 8 17.34 8.82 -11.73
C LYS A 8 16.41 9.72 -12.51
N ARG A 9 16.67 9.84 -13.83
CA ARG A 9 15.84 10.63 -14.74
C ARG A 9 14.43 10.06 -14.85
N LYS A 10 14.27 8.75 -15.08
CA LYS A 10 12.97 8.07 -15.16
C LYS A 10 12.15 8.24 -13.87
N ILE A 11 12.78 8.11 -12.70
CA ILE A 11 12.10 8.29 -11.42
C ILE A 11 11.65 9.76 -11.26
N LYS A 12 12.54 10.75 -11.52
CA LYS A 12 12.17 12.18 -11.52
C LYS A 12 11.01 12.50 -12.48
N GLU A 13 10.99 11.90 -13.67
CA GLU A 13 9.90 12.02 -14.64
C GLU A 13 8.59 11.46 -14.07
N LYS A 14 8.61 10.28 -13.44
CA LYS A 14 7.43 9.70 -12.78
C LYS A 14 6.96 10.48 -11.55
N GLN A 15 7.86 11.08 -10.77
CA GLN A 15 7.49 11.94 -9.65
C GLN A 15 6.82 13.24 -10.10
N ARG A 16 7.31 13.85 -11.20
CA ARG A 16 6.65 15.01 -11.83
C ARG A 16 5.26 14.65 -12.34
N ALA A 17 5.12 13.51 -13.00
CA ALA A 17 3.82 13.00 -13.45
C ALA A 17 2.88 12.73 -12.26
N ALA A 18 3.36 12.13 -11.18
CA ALA A 18 2.58 11.91 -9.96
C ALA A 18 2.11 13.24 -9.34
N LYS A 19 2.98 14.24 -9.23
CA LYS A 19 2.61 15.58 -8.75
C LYS A 19 1.57 16.26 -9.64
N SER A 20 1.69 16.14 -10.97
CA SER A 20 0.68 16.65 -11.91
C SER A 20 -0.66 15.93 -11.74
N ALA A 21 -0.64 14.60 -11.57
CA ALA A 21 -1.85 13.81 -11.37
C ALA A 21 -2.62 14.17 -10.08
N LEU A 22 -1.96 14.67 -9.03
CA LEU A 22 -2.66 15.18 -7.83
C LEU A 22 -3.65 16.31 -8.18
N GLY A 23 -3.24 17.26 -9.03
CA GLY A 23 -4.11 18.34 -9.51
C GLY A 23 -5.25 17.82 -10.38
N LYS A 24 -4.95 16.89 -11.30
CA LYS A 24 -5.96 16.25 -12.16
C LYS A 24 -7.01 15.48 -11.35
N ILE A 25 -6.61 14.82 -10.27
CA ILE A 25 -7.54 14.12 -9.35
C ILE A 25 -8.46 15.16 -8.67
N GLN A 26 -7.94 16.27 -8.16
CA GLN A 26 -8.80 17.32 -7.59
C GLN A 26 -9.78 17.91 -8.62
N GLU A 27 -9.32 18.18 -9.84
CA GLU A 27 -10.16 18.68 -10.94
C GLU A 27 -11.26 17.69 -11.34
N LEU A 28 -10.95 16.39 -11.40
CA LEU A 28 -11.94 15.33 -11.60
C LEU A 28 -13.04 15.34 -10.52
N PHE A 29 -12.68 15.59 -9.27
CA PHE A 29 -13.64 15.65 -8.18
C PHE A 29 -14.52 16.91 -8.24
N ILE A 30 -13.94 18.08 -8.52
CA ILE A 30 -14.73 19.32 -8.71
C ILE A 30 -15.68 19.20 -9.91
N ASN A 31 -15.23 18.61 -11.02
CA ASN A 31 -16.07 18.44 -12.20
C ASN A 31 -17.18 17.39 -11.97
N SER A 32 -16.88 16.25 -11.33
CA SER A 32 -17.91 15.24 -11.04
C SER A 32 -19.00 15.70 -10.07
N ALA A 33 -18.71 16.65 -9.17
CA ALA A 33 -19.73 17.28 -8.34
C ALA A 33 -20.71 18.15 -9.16
N ARG A 34 -20.22 18.80 -10.24
CA ARG A 34 -21.05 19.61 -11.15
C ARG A 34 -21.88 18.76 -12.13
N GLU A 35 -21.43 17.54 -12.42
CA GLU A 35 -22.15 16.58 -13.29
C GLU A 35 -23.43 16.03 -12.61
N ASN A 36 -23.47 15.93 -11.27
CA ASN A 36 -24.58 15.35 -10.49
C ASN A 36 -25.76 16.34 -10.24
N ASN A 37 -26.34 16.91 -11.30
CA ASN A 37 -27.31 18.03 -11.31
C ASN A 37 -28.70 17.82 -10.63
N GLU A 38 -28.87 16.93 -9.64
CA GLU A 38 -30.14 16.69 -8.92
C GLU A 38 -30.16 17.26 -7.49
N GLY A 39 -29.49 18.39 -7.25
CA GLY A 39 -29.55 19.12 -5.97
C GLY A 39 -28.96 18.39 -4.75
N LYS A 40 -28.27 17.27 -4.96
CA LYS A 40 -27.58 16.49 -3.92
C LYS A 40 -26.08 16.59 -4.15
N TYR A 41 -25.41 17.42 -3.35
CA TYR A 41 -23.96 17.65 -3.35
C TYR A 41 -23.18 16.46 -2.76
N ALA A 42 -23.49 15.26 -3.25
CA ALA A 42 -22.96 14.01 -2.76
C ALA A 42 -22.15 13.35 -3.88
N TRP A 43 -20.83 13.21 -3.67
CA TRP A 43 -20.01 12.42 -4.58
C TRP A 43 -20.33 10.94 -4.36
N GLY A 44 -20.90 10.30 -5.38
CA GLY A 44 -21.24 8.87 -5.34
C GLY A 44 -20.01 7.97 -5.20
N GLN A 45 -20.27 6.73 -4.78
CA GLN A 45 -19.33 5.61 -4.90
C GLN A 45 -19.80 4.63 -5.98
N PHE A 46 -18.85 3.94 -6.60
CA PHE A 46 -18.96 3.06 -7.78
C PHE A 46 -20.13 2.06 -7.82
N LEU A 47 -20.76 1.69 -6.69
CA LEU A 47 -21.89 0.75 -6.58
C LEU A 47 -23.07 1.27 -5.73
N GLU A 48 -23.27 2.59 -5.63
CA GLU A 48 -24.38 3.12 -4.83
C GLU A 48 -25.71 3.14 -5.58
N ASN A 49 -26.62 2.24 -5.18
CA ASN A 49 -28.02 2.33 -5.57
C ASN A 49 -28.66 3.57 -4.93
N GLY A 50 -29.34 4.38 -5.75
CA GLY A 50 -29.91 5.69 -5.35
C GLY A 50 -30.97 5.66 -4.23
N GLY A 51 -31.48 4.48 -3.87
CA GLY A 51 -32.47 4.31 -2.79
C GLY A 51 -31.90 4.21 -1.36
N SER A 52 -30.58 4.14 -1.17
CA SER A 52 -30.00 4.01 0.19
C SER A 52 -29.87 5.36 0.91
N LYS A 53 -30.31 5.44 2.17
CA LYS A 53 -30.06 6.57 3.10
C LYS A 53 -28.58 6.86 3.36
N GLN A 54 -27.68 6.00 2.89
CA GLN A 54 -26.23 6.13 3.07
C GLN A 54 -25.49 6.36 1.75
N THR A 55 -26.19 6.83 0.70
CA THR A 55 -25.61 7.13 -0.62
C THR A 55 -24.82 8.44 -0.60
N GLY A 56 -23.64 8.44 -1.21
CA GLY A 56 -22.75 9.59 -1.41
C GLY A 56 -21.89 9.97 -0.20
N ILE A 57 -22.07 9.33 0.96
CA ILE A 57 -21.35 9.67 2.20
C ILE A 57 -19.85 9.35 2.07
N TYR A 58 -19.50 8.15 1.59
CA TYR A 58 -18.11 7.74 1.39
C TYR A 58 -17.38 8.62 0.40
N GLY A 59 -18.01 8.86 -0.76
CA GLY A 59 -17.36 9.60 -1.83
C GLY A 59 -17.19 11.06 -1.48
N THR A 60 -18.17 11.68 -0.83
CA THR A 60 -18.07 13.06 -0.34
C THR A 60 -16.96 13.22 0.69
N SER A 61 -16.82 12.25 1.59
CA SER A 61 -15.76 12.28 2.59
C SER A 61 -14.36 12.09 1.99
N ALA A 62 -14.22 11.16 1.02
CA ALA A 62 -13.00 10.99 0.25
C ALA A 62 -12.66 12.25 -0.59
N ALA A 63 -13.67 12.89 -1.18
CA ALA A 63 -13.56 14.13 -1.94
C ALA A 63 -12.99 15.26 -1.09
N ILE A 64 -13.59 15.54 0.07
CA ILE A 64 -13.15 16.64 0.92
C ILE A 64 -11.71 16.40 1.39
N GLN A 65 -11.32 15.17 1.75
CA GLN A 65 -9.91 14.88 2.12
C GLN A 65 -8.90 15.15 0.98
N ILE A 66 -9.30 15.01 -0.28
CA ILE A 66 -8.46 15.31 -1.46
C ILE A 66 -8.44 16.82 -1.76
N LEU A 67 -9.59 17.50 -1.61
CA LEU A 67 -9.77 18.92 -1.94
C LEU A 67 -9.27 19.87 -0.83
N THR A 68 -9.18 19.38 0.40
CA THR A 68 -8.65 20.10 1.59
C THR A 68 -7.26 19.62 2.01
N ASP A 69 -6.51 18.98 1.11
CA ASP A 69 -5.14 18.61 1.40
C ASP A 69 -4.27 19.89 1.55
N PRO A 70 -3.59 20.11 2.69
CA PRO A 70 -2.85 21.34 2.93
C PRO A 70 -1.61 21.51 2.04
N ASP A 71 -1.13 20.45 1.38
CA ASP A 71 -0.02 20.55 0.42
C ASP A 71 -0.49 20.89 -1.00
N ASN A 72 -1.81 21.01 -1.22
CA ASN A 72 -2.44 21.42 -2.47
C ASN A 72 -3.86 21.96 -2.21
N ASP A 73 -3.92 23.14 -1.60
CA ASP A 73 -5.10 23.80 -1.04
C ASP A 73 -6.01 24.51 -2.05
N LYS A 74 -5.72 24.39 -3.36
CA LYS A 74 -6.39 25.04 -4.51
C LYS A 74 -7.94 25.08 -4.45
N TYR A 75 -8.56 24.10 -3.81
CA TYR A 75 -10.01 23.95 -3.71
C TYR A 75 -10.54 23.92 -2.28
N SER A 76 -9.70 24.19 -1.27
CA SER A 76 -10.06 24.08 0.15
C SER A 76 -11.22 25.01 0.55
N GLU A 77 -11.28 26.20 -0.05
CA GLU A 77 -12.35 27.21 0.14
C GLU A 77 -13.44 27.17 -0.95
N HIS A 78 -13.40 26.20 -1.88
CA HIS A 78 -14.36 26.13 -2.98
C HIS A 78 -15.74 25.73 -2.46
N GLN A 79 -16.82 26.42 -2.86
CA GLN A 79 -18.19 26.24 -2.35
C GLN A 79 -18.62 24.77 -2.24
N THR A 80 -18.34 23.96 -3.25
CA THR A 80 -18.62 22.51 -3.28
C THR A 80 -18.03 21.72 -2.10
N VAL A 81 -16.89 22.15 -1.54
CA VAL A 81 -16.32 21.56 -0.31
C VAL A 81 -17.21 21.92 0.88
N SER A 82 -17.63 23.18 1.02
CA SER A 82 -18.58 23.62 2.04
C SER A 82 -19.91 22.89 1.94
N ASP A 83 -20.45 22.73 0.72
CA ASP A 83 -21.70 21.98 0.46
C ASP A 83 -21.57 20.50 0.85
N GLY A 84 -20.43 19.88 0.52
CA GLY A 84 -20.11 18.51 0.94
C GLY A 84 -20.00 18.38 2.45
N ILE A 85 -19.39 19.33 3.14
CA ILE A 85 -19.30 19.37 4.61
C ILE A 85 -20.71 19.51 5.22
N ALA A 86 -21.56 20.37 4.66
CA ALA A 86 -22.96 20.52 5.10
C ALA A 86 -23.74 19.21 4.94
N PHE A 87 -23.69 18.59 3.76
CA PHE A 87 -24.31 17.28 3.48
C PHE A 87 -23.89 16.20 4.49
N LEU A 88 -22.60 16.14 4.84
CA LEU A 88 -22.09 15.18 5.82
C LEU A 88 -22.55 15.47 7.25
N ASN A 89 -22.67 16.75 7.63
CA ASN A 89 -23.19 17.16 8.93
C ASN A 89 -24.69 16.85 9.09
N GLU A 90 -25.47 17.07 8.03
CA GLU A 90 -26.90 16.72 7.98
C GLU A 90 -27.13 15.20 8.12
N ASN A 91 -26.29 14.40 7.46
CA ASN A 91 -26.43 12.94 7.46
C ASN A 91 -25.78 12.24 8.66
N ARG A 92 -25.18 12.96 9.62
CA ARG A 92 -24.38 12.41 10.74
C ARG A 92 -25.03 11.27 11.55
N GLU A 93 -26.35 11.14 11.53
CA GLU A 93 -27.10 10.13 12.27
C GLU A 93 -27.31 8.84 11.48
N SER A 94 -27.47 8.91 10.15
CA SER A 94 -27.53 7.70 9.27
C SER A 94 -26.16 7.01 9.11
N ILE A 95 -25.09 7.67 9.57
CA ILE A 95 -23.69 7.24 9.52
C ILE A 95 -23.34 6.31 10.69
N GLN A 96 -24.07 6.39 11.80
CA GLN A 96 -23.72 5.74 13.09
C GLN A 96 -23.70 4.20 13.04
N THR A 97 -24.30 3.57 12.02
CA THR A 97 -24.38 2.11 11.91
C THR A 97 -23.08 1.44 11.47
N ILE A 98 -22.17 2.16 10.81
CA ILE A 98 -20.94 1.59 10.22
C ILE A 98 -19.76 2.48 10.62
N THR A 99 -18.93 1.97 11.52
CA THR A 99 -17.88 2.74 12.21
C THR A 99 -16.92 3.40 11.22
N TYR A 100 -16.53 2.70 10.15
CA TYR A 100 -15.62 3.23 9.13
C TYR A 100 -16.21 4.33 8.24
N LYS A 101 -17.54 4.52 8.18
CA LYS A 101 -18.16 5.70 7.53
C LYS A 101 -17.92 6.97 8.33
N PHE A 102 -18.02 6.88 9.66
CA PHE A 102 -17.91 8.01 10.59
C PHE A 102 -16.51 8.64 10.59
N LEU A 103 -15.52 7.91 10.08
CA LEU A 103 -14.10 8.16 10.31
C LEU A 103 -13.43 8.99 9.23
N TYR A 104 -13.74 8.72 7.96
CA TYR A 104 -13.29 9.62 6.89
C TYR A 104 -13.81 11.06 7.14
N LEU A 105 -14.96 11.22 7.81
CA LEU A 105 -15.58 12.50 8.17
C LEU A 105 -14.78 13.30 9.20
N ALA A 106 -14.29 12.62 10.24
CA ALA A 106 -13.52 13.22 11.33
C ALA A 106 -12.23 13.91 10.83
N LYS A 107 -11.69 13.45 9.69
CA LYS A 107 -10.50 14.06 9.06
C LYS A 107 -10.84 15.27 8.19
N SER A 108 -12.08 15.37 7.70
CA SER A 108 -12.56 16.42 6.79
C SER A 108 -13.31 17.57 7.47
N VAL A 109 -13.80 17.37 8.70
CA VAL A 109 -14.58 18.38 9.45
C VAL A 109 -14.07 18.49 10.87
N SER A 110 -13.87 19.71 11.38
CA SER A 110 -13.44 19.98 12.75
C SER A 110 -14.56 19.66 13.76
N LEU A 111 -14.72 18.37 14.07
CA LEU A 111 -15.79 17.85 14.91
C LEU A 111 -15.23 17.18 16.17
N ASN A 112 -14.93 17.98 17.20
CA ASN A 112 -14.60 17.48 18.54
C ASN A 112 -15.71 16.52 19.04
N ARG A 113 -16.99 16.86 18.80
CA ARG A 113 -18.16 16.00 19.08
C ARG A 113 -18.19 14.66 18.35
N VAL A 114 -17.54 14.54 17.19
CA VAL A 114 -17.35 13.26 16.48
C VAL A 114 -16.23 12.47 17.14
N CYS A 115 -15.13 13.13 17.53
CA CYS A 115 -14.03 12.49 18.25
C CYS A 115 -14.47 11.95 19.63
N GLU A 116 -15.27 12.73 20.37
CA GLU A 116 -15.94 12.30 21.61
C GLU A 116 -16.81 11.05 21.37
N LYS A 117 -17.69 11.06 20.35
CA LYS A 117 -18.52 9.89 20.03
C LYS A 117 -17.72 8.66 19.60
N LEU A 118 -16.61 8.85 18.89
CA LEU A 118 -15.73 7.76 18.46
C LEU A 118 -15.10 6.99 19.62
N GLN A 119 -14.87 7.64 20.78
CA GLN A 119 -14.34 6.97 21.96
C GLN A 119 -15.28 5.86 22.47
N TYR A 120 -16.60 6.02 22.31
CA TYR A 120 -17.60 5.02 22.71
C TYR A 120 -17.66 3.78 21.79
N TYR A 121 -17.04 3.83 20.60
CA TYR A 121 -16.97 2.69 19.68
C TYR A 121 -15.75 1.79 19.90
N PHE A 122 -14.85 2.12 20.83
CA PHE A 122 -13.78 1.20 21.23
C PHE A 122 -14.32 0.13 22.18
N THR A 123 -14.05 -1.14 21.84
CA THR A 123 -14.24 -2.26 22.75
C THR A 123 -13.25 -2.16 23.92
N PRO A 124 -13.48 -2.87 25.05
CA PRO A 124 -12.52 -2.94 26.15
C PRO A 124 -11.11 -3.42 25.72
N GLU A 125 -11.04 -4.21 24.64
CA GLU A 125 -9.78 -4.68 24.03
C GLU A 125 -9.07 -3.62 23.17
N GLY A 126 -9.63 -2.42 23.04
CA GLY A 126 -9.08 -1.29 22.29
C GLY A 126 -9.35 -1.31 20.79
N GLY A 127 -10.14 -2.23 20.26
CA GLY A 127 -10.47 -2.26 18.83
C GLY A 127 -11.87 -1.71 18.55
N CYS A 128 -12.24 -1.54 17.28
CA CYS A 128 -13.58 -1.14 16.86
C CYS A 128 -14.22 -2.19 15.95
N ALA A 129 -15.52 -2.42 16.09
CA ALA A 129 -16.28 -3.28 15.16
C ALA A 129 -16.58 -2.53 13.84
N ASP A 130 -16.79 -3.26 12.75
CA ASP A 130 -17.20 -2.65 11.47
C ASP A 130 -18.59 -2.02 11.56
N PHE A 131 -19.46 -2.61 12.37
CA PHE A 131 -20.84 -2.17 12.61
C PHE A 131 -21.04 -1.85 14.09
N TYR A 132 -21.78 -0.76 14.34
CA TYR A 132 -22.33 -0.47 15.66
C TYR A 132 -23.85 -0.62 15.60
N ARG A 133 -24.39 -1.51 16.43
CA ARG A 133 -25.82 -1.63 16.73
C ARG A 133 -25.96 -1.47 18.24
N GLU A 134 -26.73 -0.49 18.72
CA GLU A 134 -26.87 -0.21 20.16
C GLU A 134 -27.30 -1.46 20.97
N ASN A 135 -28.13 -2.31 20.37
CA ASN A 135 -28.65 -3.53 20.98
C ASN A 135 -27.87 -4.82 20.63
N ALA A 136 -26.92 -4.76 19.68
CA ALA A 136 -26.09 -5.91 19.35
C ALA A 136 -24.62 -5.54 19.48
N ARG A 137 -24.06 -5.86 20.66
CA ARG A 137 -22.61 -5.83 20.91
C ARG A 137 -21.91 -6.88 20.04
N ASN A 138 -21.70 -6.58 18.77
CA ASN A 138 -20.72 -7.30 17.97
C ASN A 138 -19.34 -6.94 18.52
N THR A 139 -18.87 -7.71 19.50
CA THR A 139 -17.63 -7.46 20.25
C THR A 139 -16.37 -7.71 19.41
N ASN A 140 -16.52 -8.31 18.24
CA ASN A 140 -15.41 -8.69 17.38
C ASN A 140 -14.86 -7.45 16.67
N ALA A 141 -13.86 -6.84 17.31
CA ALA A 141 -13.20 -5.67 16.77
C ALA A 141 -12.36 -6.01 15.53
N SER A 142 -12.74 -5.38 14.41
CA SER A 142 -12.15 -5.48 13.08
C SER A 142 -10.85 -4.70 12.97
N ILE A 143 -9.89 -5.28 12.27
CA ILE A 143 -8.58 -4.68 12.01
C ILE A 143 -8.73 -3.47 11.07
N ILE A 144 -9.59 -3.57 10.06
CA ILE A 144 -9.86 -2.50 9.08
C ILE A 144 -10.54 -1.32 9.78
N ALA A 145 -11.59 -1.57 10.58
CA ALA A 145 -12.26 -0.54 11.35
C ALA A 145 -11.28 0.13 12.32
N THR A 146 -10.62 -0.63 13.21
CA THR A 146 -9.66 -0.11 14.21
C THR A 146 -8.58 0.76 13.56
N SER A 147 -7.97 0.29 12.47
CA SER A 147 -6.89 1.02 11.79
C SER A 147 -7.39 2.29 11.10
N THR A 148 -8.61 2.24 10.54
CA THR A 148 -9.28 3.43 9.97
C THR A 148 -9.62 4.46 11.06
N VAL A 149 -9.95 4.02 12.29
CA VAL A 149 -10.19 4.91 13.43
C VAL A 149 -8.93 5.70 13.75
N LEU A 150 -7.82 4.99 13.97
CA LEU A 150 -6.53 5.58 14.28
C LEU A 150 -6.09 6.57 13.19
N LEU A 151 -6.17 6.18 11.91
CA LEU A 151 -5.82 7.04 10.77
C LEU A 151 -6.66 8.32 10.65
N SER A 152 -7.81 8.39 11.34
CA SER A 152 -8.74 9.52 11.31
C SER A 152 -8.64 10.40 12.57
N LEU A 153 -8.37 9.81 13.72
CA LEU A 153 -8.05 10.51 14.98
C LEU A 153 -6.59 11.00 15.05
N ASP A 154 -5.81 10.87 13.98
CA ASP A 154 -4.37 11.21 13.92
C ASP A 154 -4.04 12.70 14.20
N ARG A 155 -5.04 13.58 14.08
CA ARG A 155 -4.96 15.01 14.42
C ARG A 155 -5.48 15.35 15.82
N TYR A 156 -6.13 14.41 16.53
CA TYR A 156 -6.76 14.65 17.82
C TYR A 156 -5.79 14.32 18.98
N SER A 157 -5.17 15.36 19.54
CA SER A 157 -4.12 15.25 20.57
C SER A 157 -4.58 14.56 21.85
N GLU A 158 -5.82 14.81 22.28
CA GLU A 158 -6.41 14.22 23.49
C GLU A 158 -6.50 12.69 23.40
N PHE A 159 -6.98 12.17 22.26
CA PHE A 159 -7.00 10.72 22.01
C PHE A 159 -5.59 10.13 21.93
N LYS A 160 -4.64 10.82 21.30
CA LYS A 160 -3.25 10.34 21.17
C LYS A 160 -2.57 10.04 22.50
N GLY A 161 -2.93 10.76 23.56
CA GLY A 161 -2.45 10.53 24.93
C GLY A 161 -3.32 9.60 25.78
N SER A 162 -4.43 9.06 25.26
CA SER A 162 -5.40 8.30 26.04
C SER A 162 -5.08 6.79 26.10
N GLU A 163 -5.59 6.12 27.14
CA GLU A 163 -5.44 4.68 27.28
C GLU A 163 -6.18 3.90 26.18
N GLU A 164 -7.22 4.46 25.56
CA GLU A 164 -7.93 3.88 24.41
C GLU A 164 -6.95 3.74 23.24
N CYS A 165 -6.26 4.83 22.87
CA CYS A 165 -5.25 4.82 21.81
C CYS A 165 -4.15 3.78 22.09
N LYS A 166 -3.62 3.75 23.31
CA LYS A 166 -2.63 2.75 23.75
C LYS A 166 -3.16 1.32 23.65
N ARG A 167 -4.42 1.05 24.04
CA ARG A 167 -5.07 -0.27 23.87
C ARG A 167 -5.23 -0.63 22.39
N SER A 168 -5.66 0.30 21.53
CA SER A 168 -5.78 0.11 20.08
C SER A 168 -4.45 -0.22 19.40
N LEU A 169 -3.41 0.55 19.70
CA LEU A 169 -2.07 0.32 19.17
C LEU A 169 -1.53 -1.04 19.63
N LYS A 170 -1.70 -1.38 20.92
CA LYS A 170 -1.34 -2.70 21.45
C LYS A 170 -2.12 -3.83 20.80
N ARG A 171 -3.41 -3.64 20.45
CA ARG A 171 -4.22 -4.60 19.70
C ARG A 171 -3.64 -4.83 18.31
N LEU A 172 -3.44 -3.76 17.53
CA LEU A 172 -2.89 -3.89 16.17
C LEU A 172 -1.50 -4.56 16.16
N LEU A 173 -0.66 -4.30 17.17
CA LEU A 173 0.64 -4.97 17.30
C LEU A 173 0.54 -6.48 17.62
N LYS A 174 -0.53 -6.94 18.29
CA LYS A 174 -0.73 -8.39 18.56
C LYS A 174 -0.92 -9.19 17.28
N GLU A 175 -1.53 -8.60 16.24
CA GLU A 175 -1.71 -9.22 14.92
C GLU A 175 -0.39 -9.64 14.26
N PHE A 176 0.73 -9.05 14.67
CA PHE A 176 2.08 -9.34 14.16
C PHE A 176 2.93 -10.21 15.11
N ASN A 177 2.36 -10.68 16.24
CA ASN A 177 3.04 -11.56 17.19
C ASN A 177 2.69 -13.05 16.99
N GLY A 178 1.66 -13.38 16.21
CA GLY A 178 1.28 -14.75 15.88
C GLY A 178 2.05 -15.30 14.67
N PRO A 179 2.04 -16.62 14.44
CA PRO A 179 2.47 -17.20 13.18
C PRO A 179 1.52 -16.73 12.07
N ILE A 180 2.00 -15.85 11.19
CA ILE A 180 1.26 -15.49 9.99
C ILE A 180 1.43 -16.63 9.00
N GLU A 181 0.39 -17.46 8.89
CA GLU A 181 0.29 -18.49 7.87
C GLU A 181 0.27 -17.85 6.48
N MET A 182 1.44 -17.86 5.84
CA MET A 182 1.69 -17.22 4.55
C MET A 182 0.80 -17.76 3.41
N GLN A 183 0.15 -18.89 3.63
CA GLN A 183 -0.85 -19.46 2.71
C GLN A 183 -2.09 -18.56 2.62
N TYR A 184 -2.61 -18.04 3.74
CA TYR A 184 -3.75 -17.12 3.73
C TYR A 184 -3.47 -15.80 3.00
N ILE A 185 -2.21 -15.35 2.94
CA ILE A 185 -1.85 -14.13 2.17
C ILE A 185 -1.92 -14.37 0.66
N LYS A 186 -1.66 -15.60 0.18
CA LYS A 186 -1.77 -15.97 -1.23
C LYS A 186 -3.22 -16.16 -1.65
N ASP A 187 -3.99 -16.85 -0.80
CA ASP A 187 -5.36 -17.24 -1.12
C ASP A 187 -6.38 -16.11 -0.85
N TYR A 188 -6.05 -15.16 0.04
CA TYR A 188 -6.96 -14.10 0.48
C TYR A 188 -6.30 -12.71 0.51
N GLY A 189 -6.58 -11.91 -0.52
CA GLY A 189 -6.20 -10.49 -0.61
C GLY A 189 -6.68 -9.62 0.56
N ILE A 190 -7.59 -10.12 1.41
CA ILE A 190 -8.01 -9.46 2.66
C ILE A 190 -6.82 -9.24 3.59
N LYS A 191 -5.96 -10.26 3.78
CA LYS A 191 -4.94 -10.18 4.85
C LYS A 191 -3.82 -9.19 4.51
N ILE A 192 -3.49 -9.02 3.23
CA ILE A 192 -2.56 -7.98 2.79
C ILE A 192 -3.16 -6.58 2.99
N ILE A 193 -4.48 -6.41 2.84
CA ILE A 193 -5.17 -5.13 3.11
C ILE A 193 -5.19 -4.83 4.61
N GLU A 194 -5.64 -5.76 5.45
CA GLU A 194 -5.67 -5.62 6.90
C GLU A 194 -4.30 -5.23 7.46
N THR A 195 -3.26 -5.98 7.08
CA THR A 195 -1.89 -5.72 7.54
C THR A 195 -1.36 -4.40 7.00
N SER A 196 -1.63 -4.05 5.73
CA SER A 196 -1.19 -2.77 5.16
C SER A 196 -1.83 -1.58 5.88
N ILE A 197 -3.16 -1.56 6.08
CA ILE A 197 -3.85 -0.45 6.75
C ILE A 197 -3.43 -0.38 8.24
N SER A 198 -3.20 -1.53 8.89
CA SER A 198 -2.65 -1.58 10.25
C SER A 198 -1.27 -0.93 10.33
N ILE A 199 -0.37 -1.23 9.40
CA ILE A 199 0.97 -0.61 9.38
C ILE A 199 0.87 0.89 9.04
N LEU A 200 -0.03 1.32 8.14
CA LEU A 200 -0.28 2.75 7.93
C LEU A 200 -0.71 3.47 9.22
N ALA A 201 -1.57 2.84 10.03
CA ALA A 201 -1.97 3.37 11.32
C ALA A 201 -0.81 3.40 12.32
N LEU A 202 -0.08 2.29 12.47
CA LEU A 202 1.06 2.18 13.39
C LEU A 202 2.18 3.19 13.06
N VAL A 203 2.54 3.36 11.78
CA VAL A 203 3.52 4.37 11.34
C VAL A 203 3.06 5.78 11.72
N LYS A 204 1.75 6.07 11.60
CA LYS A 204 1.19 7.39 11.92
C LYS A 204 1.21 7.72 13.43
N TYR A 205 1.37 6.71 14.28
CA TYR A 205 1.45 6.81 15.74
C TYR A 205 2.82 6.37 16.30
N ARG A 206 3.89 6.44 15.48
CA ARG A 206 5.24 5.99 15.87
C ARG A 206 5.76 6.64 17.15
N GLU A 207 5.48 7.92 17.37
CA GLU A 207 5.91 8.65 18.57
C GLU A 207 5.12 8.21 19.81
N GLU A 208 3.82 7.98 19.66
CA GLU A 208 2.96 7.44 20.72
C GLU A 208 3.38 6.00 21.07
N LEU A 209 3.68 5.15 20.07
CA LEU A 209 4.23 3.80 20.26
C LEU A 209 5.54 3.81 21.06
N ARG A 210 6.44 4.75 20.78
CA ARG A 210 7.67 4.92 21.57
C ARG A 210 7.37 5.32 23.02
N ARG A 211 6.47 6.30 23.24
CA ARG A 211 6.06 6.72 24.60
C ARG A 211 5.43 5.58 25.41
N TYR A 212 4.68 4.68 24.75
CA TYR A 212 4.06 3.53 25.40
C TYR A 212 5.00 2.32 25.58
N GLY A 213 6.27 2.41 25.19
CA GLY A 213 7.24 1.32 25.31
C GLY A 213 7.00 0.17 24.33
N PHE A 214 6.39 0.44 23.17
CA PHE A 214 6.06 -0.57 22.15
C PHE A 214 7.01 -0.56 20.93
N ASP A 215 8.15 0.12 21.01
CA ASP A 215 9.09 0.29 19.88
C ASP A 215 9.64 -1.06 19.35
N ASP A 216 9.95 -2.02 20.23
CA ASP A 216 10.35 -3.38 19.85
C ASP A 216 9.26 -4.14 19.09
N LEU A 217 8.00 -4.01 19.53
CA LEU A 217 6.85 -4.64 18.88
C LEU A 217 6.57 -4.00 17.53
N TYR A 218 6.69 -2.67 17.45
CA TYR A 218 6.59 -1.92 16.20
C TYR A 218 7.67 -2.35 15.21
N CYS A 219 8.94 -2.41 15.61
CA CYS A 219 10.02 -2.89 14.76
C CYS A 219 9.78 -4.33 14.25
N LYS A 220 9.30 -5.24 15.11
CA LYS A 220 8.90 -6.60 14.71
C LYS A 220 7.75 -6.61 13.68
N ALA A 221 6.73 -5.78 13.88
CA ALA A 221 5.60 -5.65 12.95
C ALA A 221 6.05 -5.13 11.58
N ILE A 222 6.96 -4.15 11.54
CA ILE A 222 7.55 -3.60 10.30
C ILE A 222 8.36 -4.67 9.56
N GLU A 223 9.22 -5.42 10.23
CA GLU A 223 10.02 -6.48 9.61
C GLU A 223 9.18 -7.68 9.14
N LEU A 224 8.12 -8.03 9.87
CA LEU A 224 7.16 -9.03 9.43
C LEU A 224 6.37 -8.54 8.21
N TYR A 225 5.92 -7.28 8.20
CA TYR A 225 5.23 -6.70 7.05
C TYR A 225 6.11 -6.67 5.79
N LYS A 226 7.41 -6.33 5.89
CA LYS A 226 8.33 -6.39 4.74
C LYS A 226 8.38 -7.79 4.11
N LYS A 227 8.34 -8.86 4.92
CA LYS A 227 8.27 -10.25 4.43
C LYS A 227 6.94 -10.55 3.73
N ILE A 228 5.82 -10.14 4.34
CA ILE A 228 4.47 -10.25 3.76
C ILE A 228 4.41 -9.56 2.39
N ALA A 229 4.86 -8.30 2.32
CA ALA A 229 4.89 -7.52 1.08
C ALA A 229 5.80 -8.15 0.03
N SER A 230 6.98 -8.69 0.42
CA SER A 230 7.89 -9.37 -0.49
C SER A 230 7.24 -10.61 -1.13
N GLU A 231 6.57 -11.46 -0.35
CA GLU A 231 5.86 -12.63 -0.89
C GLU A 231 4.63 -12.23 -1.72
N TRP A 232 3.87 -11.22 -1.31
CA TRP A 232 2.75 -10.68 -2.09
C TRP A 232 3.20 -10.22 -3.49
N ILE A 233 4.32 -9.50 -3.57
CA ILE A 233 4.91 -9.00 -4.83
C ILE A 233 5.45 -10.14 -5.70
N LYS A 234 6.04 -11.19 -5.08
CA LYS A 234 6.51 -12.38 -5.83
C LYS A 234 5.35 -13.17 -6.43
N TYR A 235 4.23 -13.29 -5.71
CA TYR A 235 3.12 -14.16 -6.09
C TYR A 235 2.21 -13.53 -7.16
N ASN A 236 1.73 -12.31 -6.93
CA ASN A 236 0.83 -11.60 -7.85
C ASN A 236 1.59 -10.89 -9.01
N GLY A 237 2.92 -10.87 -8.93
CA GLY A 237 3.78 -10.15 -9.87
C GLY A 237 3.53 -8.64 -9.91
N LEU A 238 4.03 -7.99 -10.97
CA LEU A 238 3.78 -6.58 -11.25
C LEU A 238 2.65 -6.36 -12.27
N PHE A 239 2.13 -7.44 -12.85
CA PHE A 239 1.24 -7.40 -14.01
C PHE A 239 -0.24 -7.54 -13.63
N GLU A 240 -0.57 -8.20 -12.52
CA GLU A 240 -1.92 -8.22 -11.96
C GLU A 240 -2.17 -7.00 -11.04
N CYS A 241 -1.89 -5.80 -11.57
CA CYS A 241 -2.40 -4.56 -11.00
C CYS A 241 -3.91 -4.36 -11.23
N SER A 242 -4.57 -5.36 -11.81
CA SER A 242 -5.99 -5.36 -12.16
C SER A 242 -6.89 -5.67 -10.96
N ILE A 243 -7.73 -4.68 -10.64
CA ILE A 243 -9.11 -4.86 -10.20
C ILE A 243 -9.27 -5.40 -8.75
N VAL A 244 -9.25 -4.43 -7.82
CA VAL A 244 -10.34 -4.23 -6.85
C VAL A 244 -10.80 -5.50 -6.12
N TYR A 245 -10.24 -5.74 -4.93
CA TYR A 245 -10.90 -6.61 -3.97
C TYR A 245 -12.09 -5.86 -3.35
N SER A 246 -13.28 -6.36 -3.63
CA SER A 246 -14.53 -5.86 -3.08
C SER A 246 -14.84 -6.57 -1.77
N PHE A 247 -14.83 -5.83 -0.66
CA PHE A 247 -15.33 -6.35 0.61
C PHE A 247 -16.77 -5.93 0.78
N SER A 248 -17.69 -6.84 0.46
CA SER A 248 -19.04 -6.79 0.99
C SER A 248 -19.00 -7.33 2.41
N THR A 249 -19.10 -6.45 3.40
CA THR A 249 -19.50 -6.89 4.74
C THR A 249 -21.00 -7.11 4.72
N GLU A 250 -21.43 -8.31 4.31
CA GLU A 250 -22.85 -8.68 4.36
C GLU A 250 -23.29 -8.84 5.81
N GLN A 251 -24.05 -7.85 6.28
CA GLN A 251 -25.03 -8.07 7.33
C GLN A 251 -26.39 -7.71 6.75
N HIS A 252 -27.33 -8.65 6.82
CA HIS A 252 -28.73 -8.32 6.67
C HIS A 252 -29.11 -7.26 7.73
N ASP A 253 -29.69 -6.16 7.27
CA ASP A 253 -30.69 -5.48 8.09
C ASP A 253 -32.00 -6.26 8.00
N ASP A 254 -32.89 -6.03 8.96
CA ASP A 254 -34.18 -6.73 9.04
C ASP A 254 -35.17 -6.29 7.94
N GLN A 255 -34.70 -5.53 6.93
CA GLN A 255 -35.47 -4.95 5.83
C GLN A 255 -34.97 -5.41 4.45
N GLY A 256 -33.94 -6.26 4.38
CA GLY A 256 -33.41 -6.82 3.14
C GLY A 256 -32.61 -5.85 2.26
N ALA A 257 -32.22 -4.69 2.80
CA ALA A 257 -31.45 -3.68 2.05
C ALA A 257 -29.97 -4.07 1.99
N ASN A 258 -29.64 -5.00 1.09
CA ASN A 258 -28.26 -5.41 0.82
C ASN A 258 -27.35 -4.25 0.36
N ILE A 259 -26.04 -4.48 0.51
CA ILE A 259 -24.89 -3.73 -0.04
C ILE A 259 -24.40 -2.55 0.83
N LYS A 260 -23.09 -2.59 1.16
CA LYS A 260 -22.14 -1.53 0.76
C LYS A 260 -20.71 -2.03 0.78
N HIS A 261 -20.08 -1.99 -0.39
CA HIS A 261 -18.73 -2.51 -0.63
C HIS A 261 -17.67 -1.50 -0.19
N MET A 262 -16.66 -1.98 0.53
CA MET A 262 -15.40 -1.26 0.68
C MET A 262 -14.41 -1.77 -0.35
N PHE A 263 -14.00 -0.88 -1.26
CA PHE A 263 -12.98 -1.18 -2.26
C PHE A 263 -11.61 -0.78 -1.73
N PHE A 264 -10.68 -1.71 -1.86
CA PHE A 264 -9.27 -1.47 -1.62
C PHE A 264 -8.46 -1.90 -2.83
N LEU A 265 -7.33 -1.22 -2.99
CA LEU A 265 -6.34 -1.48 -4.00
C LEU A 265 -5.10 -2.07 -3.30
N PRO A 266 -4.97 -3.41 -3.15
CA PRO A 266 -3.89 -4.01 -2.36
C PRO A 266 -2.51 -3.50 -2.79
N ASN A 267 -2.24 -3.50 -4.09
CA ASN A 267 -0.95 -3.05 -4.62
C ASN A 267 -0.68 -1.56 -4.34
N CYS A 268 -1.72 -0.71 -4.35
CA CYS A 268 -1.61 0.70 -3.96
C CYS A 268 -1.30 0.85 -2.46
N LEU A 269 -2.01 0.11 -1.60
CA LEU A 269 -1.77 0.10 -0.15
C LEU A 269 -0.37 -0.43 0.19
N VAL A 270 0.07 -1.52 -0.46
CA VAL A 270 1.41 -2.09 -0.27
C VAL A 270 2.49 -1.09 -0.69
N ALA A 271 2.38 -0.48 -1.87
CA ALA A 271 3.31 0.55 -2.30
C ALA A 271 3.33 1.77 -1.36
N LEU A 272 2.17 2.20 -0.87
CA LEU A 272 2.02 3.32 0.07
C LEU A 272 2.65 3.00 1.44
N VAL A 273 2.48 1.79 1.97
CA VAL A 273 3.13 1.37 3.21
C VAL A 273 4.63 1.31 3.02
N LEU A 274 5.12 0.67 1.95
CA LEU A 274 6.56 0.52 1.70
C LEU A 274 7.26 1.89 1.58
N LEU A 275 6.61 2.89 0.98
CA LEU A 275 7.10 4.28 0.98
C LEU A 275 7.16 4.92 2.37
N ARG A 276 6.20 4.61 3.26
CA ARG A 276 6.06 5.22 4.59
C ARG A 276 6.88 4.55 5.70
N ILE A 277 7.25 3.28 5.54
CA ILE A 277 8.14 2.56 6.48
C ILE A 277 9.62 2.72 6.13
N ASP A 278 9.94 3.59 5.16
CA ASP A 278 11.27 3.71 4.55
C ASP A 278 11.83 2.33 4.14
N ALA A 279 11.03 1.57 3.38
CA ALA A 279 11.40 0.23 2.96
C ALA A 279 12.67 0.24 2.11
N SER A 280 13.40 -0.88 2.15
CA SER A 280 14.64 -1.07 1.40
C SER A 280 14.45 -0.84 -0.10
N GLU A 281 15.53 -0.43 -0.77
CA GLU A 281 15.53 -0.14 -2.21
C GLU A 281 15.09 -1.32 -3.10
N GLU A 282 15.08 -2.55 -2.57
CA GLU A 282 14.61 -3.75 -3.28
C GLU A 282 13.12 -3.68 -3.68
N PHE A 283 12.31 -2.90 -2.94
CA PHE A 283 10.89 -2.69 -3.22
C PHE A 283 10.64 -1.60 -4.28
N MET A 284 11.63 -0.77 -4.61
CA MET A 284 11.43 0.38 -5.50
C MET A 284 11.00 0.05 -6.94
N PRO A 285 11.45 -1.05 -7.58
CA PRO A 285 10.92 -1.48 -8.87
C PRO A 285 9.42 -1.80 -8.83
N CYS A 286 8.92 -2.33 -7.70
CA CYS A 286 7.49 -2.59 -7.50
C CYS A 286 6.73 -1.28 -7.32
N ILE A 287 7.14 -0.42 -6.38
CA ILE A 287 6.51 0.87 -6.10
C ILE A 287 6.44 1.73 -7.37
N THR A 288 7.53 1.79 -8.14
CA THR A 288 7.59 2.54 -9.41
C THR A 288 6.66 1.95 -10.47
N SER A 289 6.50 0.62 -10.52
CA SER A 289 5.58 -0.06 -11.43
C SER A 289 4.13 0.19 -11.07
N VAL A 290 3.77 0.11 -9.78
CA VAL A 290 2.42 0.41 -9.27
C VAL A 290 2.05 1.88 -9.54
N VAL A 291 2.96 2.83 -9.25
CA VAL A 291 2.76 4.25 -9.59
C VAL A 291 2.62 4.43 -11.11
N THR A 292 3.45 3.76 -11.91
CA THR A 292 3.39 3.83 -13.38
C THR A 292 2.10 3.24 -13.94
N TYR A 293 1.52 2.23 -13.30
CA TYR A 293 0.20 1.69 -13.65
C TYR A 293 -0.89 2.73 -13.39
N TYR A 294 -0.97 3.27 -12.17
CA TYR A 294 -2.01 4.25 -11.82
C TYR A 294 -1.90 5.57 -12.58
N LEU A 295 -0.70 6.00 -12.97
CA LEU A 295 -0.49 7.22 -13.76
C LEU A 295 -1.20 7.20 -15.12
N ARG A 296 -1.38 6.02 -15.74
CA ARG A 296 -2.04 5.87 -17.05
C ARG A 296 -3.50 6.31 -17.06
N PHE A 297 -4.15 6.36 -15.89
CA PHE A 297 -5.54 6.77 -15.74
C PHE A 297 -5.72 8.30 -15.62
N PHE A 298 -4.61 9.04 -15.54
CA PHE A 298 -4.55 10.50 -15.44
C PHE A 298 -3.65 11.10 -16.53
N ASP A 299 -3.42 10.36 -17.62
CA ASP A 299 -2.71 10.85 -18.79
C ASP A 299 -3.55 11.89 -19.54
N ASP A 300 -2.90 12.81 -20.26
CA ASP A 300 -3.56 13.93 -20.94
C ASP A 300 -4.48 13.47 -22.09
N GLU A 301 -4.19 12.31 -22.69
CA GLU A 301 -5.01 11.74 -23.77
C GLU A 301 -6.37 11.21 -23.30
N ASN A 302 -6.53 10.87 -22.01
CA ASN A 302 -7.78 10.31 -21.49
C ASN A 302 -7.94 10.50 -19.96
N PRO A 303 -8.08 11.73 -19.45
CA PRO A 303 -8.13 12.04 -18.02
C PRO A 303 -9.51 11.72 -17.43
N ARG A 304 -9.96 10.47 -17.53
CA ARG A 304 -11.23 10.00 -16.94
C ARG A 304 -11.05 9.50 -15.51
N GLY A 305 -9.83 9.17 -15.09
CA GLY A 305 -9.59 8.48 -13.82
C GLY A 305 -10.25 7.09 -13.79
N PHE A 306 -10.48 6.58 -12.58
CA PHE A 306 -11.21 5.34 -12.35
C PHE A 306 -12.73 5.59 -12.40
N ARG A 307 -13.31 5.71 -13.60
CA ARG A 307 -14.78 5.80 -13.81
C ARG A 307 -15.41 4.42 -14.06
N SER A 308 -16.60 4.21 -13.52
CA SER A 308 -17.46 3.06 -13.85
C SER A 308 -17.88 3.12 -15.31
N LYS A 309 -17.76 1.99 -16.03
CA LYS A 309 -18.31 1.85 -17.40
C LYS A 309 -19.83 1.90 -17.42
N THR A 310 -20.48 1.53 -16.32
CA THR A 310 -21.95 1.41 -16.22
C THR A 310 -22.60 2.71 -15.78
N THR A 311 -22.03 3.39 -14.77
CA THR A 311 -22.63 4.60 -14.18
C THR A 311 -21.90 5.90 -14.53
N GLY A 312 -20.74 5.84 -15.18
CA GLY A 312 -19.91 7.03 -15.47
C GLY A 312 -19.25 7.70 -14.26
N MET A 313 -19.63 7.30 -13.03
CA MET A 313 -19.13 7.86 -11.77
C MET A 313 -17.70 7.44 -11.46
N ILE A 314 -16.95 8.33 -10.81
CA ILE A 314 -15.59 8.06 -10.30
C ILE A 314 -15.61 7.17 -9.04
N SER A 315 -14.65 6.25 -8.92
CA SER A 315 -14.41 5.50 -7.68
C SER A 315 -13.65 6.35 -6.67
N THR A 316 -14.38 7.16 -5.92
CA THR A 316 -13.88 8.19 -5.01
C THR A 316 -12.88 7.68 -3.96
N VAL A 317 -13.14 6.53 -3.33
CA VAL A 317 -12.26 5.92 -2.32
C VAL A 317 -10.95 5.40 -2.94
N ASP A 318 -11.00 4.82 -4.13
CA ASP A 318 -9.80 4.36 -4.85
C ASP A 318 -8.89 5.54 -5.20
N HIS A 319 -9.48 6.64 -5.68
CA HIS A 319 -8.74 7.88 -5.96
C HIS A 319 -8.09 8.46 -4.71
N LEU A 320 -8.69 8.37 -3.52
CA LEU A 320 -8.06 8.82 -2.26
C LEU A 320 -6.79 8.02 -1.94
N TRP A 321 -6.80 6.70 -2.13
CA TRP A 321 -5.62 5.88 -1.92
C TRP A 321 -4.53 6.14 -2.96
N ILE A 322 -4.90 6.30 -4.24
CA ILE A 322 -3.98 6.66 -5.32
C ILE A 322 -3.39 8.07 -5.10
N TYR A 323 -4.19 9.04 -4.69
CA TYR A 323 -3.76 10.39 -4.36
C TYR A 323 -2.72 10.36 -3.23
N ARG A 324 -2.99 9.62 -2.15
CA ARG A 324 -2.03 9.40 -1.05
C ARG A 324 -0.73 8.75 -1.56
N LEU A 325 -0.80 7.73 -2.42
CA LEU A 325 0.37 7.09 -3.03
C LEU A 325 1.20 8.09 -3.86
N PHE A 326 0.57 8.86 -4.74
CA PHE A 326 1.24 9.87 -5.57
C PHE A 326 1.86 10.99 -4.73
N LYS A 327 1.20 11.39 -3.64
CA LYS A 327 1.71 12.38 -2.70
C LYS A 327 3.00 11.91 -2.02
N GLU A 328 2.99 10.75 -1.37
CA GLU A 328 4.20 10.19 -0.73
C GLU A 328 5.32 9.95 -1.76
N PHE A 329 5.00 9.38 -2.93
CA PHE A 329 5.98 9.09 -3.97
C PHE A 329 6.62 10.36 -4.57
N SER A 330 5.86 11.45 -4.72
CA SER A 330 6.37 12.71 -5.27
C SER A 330 7.10 13.58 -4.23
N ALA A 331 6.85 13.40 -2.93
CA ALA A 331 7.54 14.09 -1.84
C ALA A 331 8.94 13.52 -1.54
N LYS A 332 9.14 12.21 -1.75
CA LYS A 332 10.42 11.52 -1.55
C LYS A 332 11.56 12.07 -2.41
N LYS A 333 12.80 12.09 -1.91
CA LYS A 333 13.93 12.57 -2.73
C LYS A 333 14.30 11.55 -3.80
N PRO A 334 14.59 11.98 -5.05
CA PRO A 334 15.11 11.12 -6.11
C PRO A 334 16.31 10.26 -5.70
N GLU A 335 17.14 10.78 -4.80
CA GLU A 335 18.34 10.16 -4.23
C GLU A 335 18.02 8.98 -3.29
N GLU A 336 16.86 8.99 -2.60
CA GLU A 336 16.39 7.89 -1.74
C GLU A 336 15.97 6.64 -2.54
N PHE A 337 15.93 6.75 -3.86
CA PHE A 337 15.58 5.66 -4.78
C PHE A 337 16.79 5.13 -5.57
N LEU A 338 18.01 5.51 -5.18
CA LEU A 338 19.21 5.35 -6.01
C LEU A 338 20.51 5.12 -5.22
N CYS A 339 20.74 3.94 -4.65
CA CYS A 339 22.06 3.30 -4.75
C CYS A 339 22.03 1.76 -4.66
N PRO A 340 22.98 1.08 -5.33
CA PRO A 340 22.69 -0.21 -5.91
C PRO A 340 23.40 -1.33 -5.14
N TRP A 341 23.35 -2.52 -5.73
CA TRP A 341 24.29 -3.60 -5.47
C TRP A 341 24.11 -4.50 -4.22
N PRO A 342 23.10 -4.47 -3.33
CA PRO A 342 22.97 -5.55 -2.33
C PRO A 342 22.81 -6.94 -2.98
N ASN A 343 21.86 -7.07 -3.91
CA ASN A 343 21.61 -8.31 -4.62
C ASN A 343 22.61 -8.57 -5.76
N ILE A 344 23.16 -7.54 -6.40
CA ILE A 344 24.21 -7.75 -7.41
C ILE A 344 25.57 -8.05 -6.75
N GLN A 345 25.87 -7.58 -5.53
CA GLN A 345 27.05 -8.02 -4.77
C GLN A 345 26.85 -9.42 -4.19
N LYS A 346 25.63 -9.82 -3.80
CA LYS A 346 25.34 -11.23 -3.50
C LYS A 346 25.48 -12.11 -4.74
N LEU A 347 24.95 -11.68 -5.89
CA LEU A 347 25.03 -12.42 -7.16
C LEU A 347 26.47 -12.48 -7.68
N ILE A 348 27.23 -11.38 -7.59
CA ILE A 348 28.66 -11.34 -7.91
C ILE A 348 29.41 -12.20 -6.89
N ARG A 349 29.22 -12.05 -5.57
CA ARG A 349 29.87 -12.90 -4.55
C ARG A 349 29.62 -14.38 -4.84
N HIS A 350 28.37 -14.80 -5.03
CA HIS A 350 28.05 -16.18 -5.37
C HIS A 350 28.70 -16.61 -6.69
N LYS A 351 28.61 -15.83 -7.77
CA LYS A 351 29.25 -16.16 -9.04
C LYS A 351 30.79 -16.21 -8.93
N THR A 352 31.41 -15.31 -8.16
CA THR A 352 32.86 -15.33 -7.89
C THR A 352 33.25 -16.50 -6.98
N SER A 353 32.44 -16.88 -5.99
CA SER A 353 32.75 -18.06 -5.17
C SER A 353 32.58 -19.35 -5.98
N TYR A 354 31.57 -19.47 -6.85
CA TYR A 354 31.48 -20.60 -7.78
C TYR A 354 32.65 -20.63 -8.78
N PHE A 355 33.09 -19.48 -9.30
CA PHE A 355 34.25 -19.38 -10.18
C PHE A 355 35.57 -19.71 -9.47
N ILE A 356 35.77 -19.24 -8.24
CA ILE A 356 36.93 -19.56 -7.39
C ILE A 356 36.93 -21.05 -7.02
N ILE A 357 35.78 -21.62 -6.65
CA ILE A 357 35.63 -23.06 -6.40
C ILE A 357 35.97 -23.87 -7.66
N ALA A 358 35.50 -23.45 -8.84
CA ALA A 358 35.85 -24.10 -10.10
C ALA A 358 37.37 -24.05 -10.38
N ILE A 359 38.01 -22.89 -10.19
CA ILE A 359 39.48 -22.76 -10.31
C ILE A 359 40.21 -23.67 -9.31
N ILE A 360 39.78 -23.70 -8.04
CA ILE A 360 40.39 -24.55 -7.01
C ILE A 360 40.25 -26.04 -7.37
N ILE A 361 39.07 -26.47 -7.84
CA ILE A 361 38.86 -27.84 -8.31
C ILE A 361 39.78 -28.15 -9.50
N SER A 362 39.84 -27.28 -10.51
CA SER A 362 40.72 -27.47 -11.67
C SER A 362 42.20 -27.55 -11.28
N LEU A 363 42.67 -26.70 -10.35
CA LEU A 363 44.04 -26.71 -9.86
C LEU A 363 44.36 -27.98 -9.04
N LEU A 364 43.43 -28.42 -8.19
CA LEU A 364 43.59 -29.67 -7.44
C LEU A 364 43.61 -30.88 -8.38
N SER A 365 42.72 -30.95 -9.37
CA SER A 365 42.73 -32.01 -10.39
C SER A 365 44.03 -32.03 -11.20
N ALA A 366 44.56 -30.87 -11.58
CA ALA A 366 45.86 -30.78 -12.26
C ALA A 366 47.02 -31.22 -11.35
N PHE A 367 47.00 -30.86 -10.07
CA PHE A 367 48.03 -31.27 -9.09
C PHE A 367 48.01 -32.80 -8.84
N PHE A 368 46.83 -33.39 -8.63
CA PHE A 368 46.71 -34.86 -8.48
C PHE A 368 47.06 -35.61 -9.78
N GLY A 369 46.75 -35.05 -10.95
CA GLY A 369 47.20 -35.58 -12.24
C GLY A 369 48.72 -35.55 -12.39
N ALA A 370 49.36 -34.43 -12.03
CA ALA A 370 50.82 -34.27 -12.05
C ALA A 370 51.56 -35.29 -11.18
N SER A 371 50.96 -35.72 -10.05
CA SER A 371 51.53 -36.75 -9.19
C SER A 371 51.40 -38.19 -9.70
N LEU A 372 50.66 -38.41 -10.80
CA LEU A 372 50.37 -39.74 -11.36
C LEU A 372 50.87 -39.95 -12.79
N MET A 373 51.19 -38.88 -13.53
CA MET A 373 51.51 -38.91 -14.97
C MET A 373 52.69 -38.02 -15.33
N GLY A 374 53.31 -38.30 -16.49
CA GLY A 374 54.53 -37.62 -16.93
C GLY A 374 54.33 -36.14 -17.29
N LEU A 375 55.44 -35.39 -17.30
CA LEU A 375 55.46 -33.94 -17.54
C LEU A 375 54.76 -33.50 -18.85
N ASP A 376 54.84 -34.30 -19.91
CA ASP A 376 54.25 -33.97 -21.22
C ASP A 376 52.72 -34.17 -21.22
N GLU A 377 52.20 -35.16 -20.49
CA GLU A 377 50.75 -35.38 -20.35
C GLU A 377 50.10 -34.31 -19.47
N LEU A 378 50.84 -33.80 -18.47
CA LEU A 378 50.38 -32.75 -17.56
C LEU A 378 50.00 -31.46 -18.29
N VAL A 379 50.75 -31.06 -19.32
CA VAL A 379 50.45 -29.83 -20.09
C VAL A 379 49.11 -29.98 -20.83
N ILE A 380 48.87 -31.14 -21.45
CA ILE A 380 47.64 -31.43 -22.19
C ILE A 380 46.43 -31.45 -21.23
N TYR A 381 46.55 -32.11 -20.07
CA TYR A 381 45.49 -32.13 -19.06
C TYR A 381 45.21 -30.75 -18.47
N THR A 382 46.23 -29.93 -18.23
CA THR A 382 46.06 -28.57 -17.68
C THR A 382 45.33 -27.66 -18.67
N VAL A 383 45.71 -27.69 -19.95
CA VAL A 383 45.02 -26.94 -21.01
C VAL A 383 43.58 -27.42 -21.18
N GLY A 384 43.35 -28.74 -21.18
CA GLY A 384 42.01 -29.34 -21.25
C GLY A 384 41.11 -28.92 -20.09
N ALA A 385 41.62 -28.93 -18.85
CA ALA A 385 40.89 -28.50 -17.65
C ALA A 385 40.51 -27.02 -17.70
N VAL A 386 41.41 -26.14 -18.16
CA VAL A 386 41.13 -24.71 -18.34
C VAL A 386 40.06 -24.47 -19.40
N ILE A 387 40.16 -25.14 -20.56
CA ILE A 387 39.15 -25.04 -21.63
C ILE A 387 37.78 -25.53 -21.14
N LEU A 388 37.74 -26.63 -20.37
CA LEU A 388 36.50 -27.17 -19.80
C LEU A 388 35.87 -26.20 -18.77
N ALA A 389 36.67 -25.61 -17.90
CA ALA A 389 36.21 -24.62 -16.91
C ALA A 389 35.67 -23.34 -17.56
N ILE A 390 36.32 -22.86 -18.62
CA ILE A 390 35.82 -21.73 -19.43
C ILE A 390 34.50 -22.11 -20.11
N SER A 391 34.46 -23.27 -20.78
CA SER A 391 33.29 -23.72 -21.55
C SER A 391 32.05 -23.93 -20.67
N THR A 392 32.22 -24.57 -19.50
CA THR A 392 31.13 -24.74 -18.52
C THR A 392 30.66 -23.42 -17.92
N THR A 393 31.57 -22.46 -17.68
CA THR A 393 31.22 -21.11 -17.22
C THR A 393 30.40 -20.34 -18.26
N PHE A 394 30.75 -20.45 -19.55
CA PHE A 394 29.97 -19.88 -20.64
C PHE A 394 28.60 -20.56 -20.80
N LEU A 395 28.56 -21.89 -20.79
CA LEU A 395 27.32 -22.67 -20.91
C LEU A 395 26.33 -22.37 -19.76
N ALA A 396 26.83 -22.30 -18.52
CA ALA A 396 26.03 -21.91 -17.37
C ALA A 396 25.46 -20.49 -17.52
N ASN A 397 26.28 -19.50 -17.90
CA ASN A 397 25.79 -18.15 -18.15
C ASN A 397 24.76 -18.09 -19.29
N PHE A 398 24.89 -18.89 -20.34
CA PHE A 398 23.93 -18.97 -21.43
C PHE A 398 22.58 -19.55 -20.98
N ILE A 399 22.59 -20.68 -20.26
CA ILE A 399 21.39 -21.33 -19.72
C ILE A 399 20.66 -20.41 -18.73
N PHE A 400 21.39 -19.76 -17.82
CA PHE A 400 20.78 -18.83 -16.85
C PHE A 400 20.32 -17.51 -17.48
N ARG A 401 20.87 -17.10 -18.63
CA ARG A 401 20.37 -15.94 -19.39
C ARG A 401 19.03 -16.27 -20.06
N LYS A 402 18.94 -17.40 -20.76
CA LYS A 402 17.73 -17.86 -21.47
C LYS A 402 16.55 -18.25 -20.54
N ARG A 403 16.73 -18.17 -19.23
CA ARG A 403 15.69 -18.42 -18.20
C ARG A 403 15.17 -17.13 -17.54
N ASN A 404 15.78 -15.99 -17.86
CA ASN A 404 15.40 -14.65 -17.38
C ASN A 404 15.03 -13.68 -18.53
N GLU A 405 15.05 -14.19 -19.77
CA GLU A 405 14.45 -13.61 -20.97
C GLU A 405 13.15 -14.38 -21.25
#